data_AF-A0A2T5F030-F1
#
_entry.id   AF-A0A2T5F030-F1
#
_cell.length_a   1.000
_cell.length_b   1.000
_cell.length_c   1.000
_cell.angle_alpha   90.00
_cell.angle_beta   90.00
_cell.angle_gamma   90.00
#
_symmetry.space_group_name_H-M   'P 1'
#
loop_
_entity.id
_entity.type
_entity.pdbx_description
1 polymer ?
#
loop_
_entity_poly.entity_id
_entity_poly.type
_entity_poly.pdbx_seq_one_letter_code
_entity_poly.pdbx_strand_id
1 'polypeptide(L)' 'MPKPRYKTTNWKQYNRSLINRGSLTFWIDEEAISGWAQSKQNKRGRPRRFSDLAITT' A
#
# COMPACT_ATOMS: atom_id res chain seq x y z
N MET A 1 -28.22 34.93 -22.87
CA MET A 1 -27.24 34.09 -23.59
C MET A 1 -27.26 32.67 -23.00
N PRO A 2 -27.17 31.60 -23.82
CA PRO A 2 -27.15 30.23 -23.32
C PRO A 2 -25.83 29.91 -22.61
N LYS A 3 -25.89 29.10 -21.54
CA LYS A 3 -24.68 28.67 -20.81
C LYS A 3 -23.89 27.67 -21.65
N PRO A 4 -22.56 27.83 -21.77
CA PRO A 4 -21.72 26.85 -22.45
C PRO A 4 -21.75 25.51 -21.70
N ARG A 5 -21.95 24.41 -22.43
CA ARG A 5 -21.80 23.03 -21.93
C ARG A 5 -20.40 22.54 -22.27
N TYR A 6 -19.64 22.19 -21.24
CA TYR A 6 -18.31 21.60 -21.39
C TYR A 6 -18.39 20.07 -21.32
N LYS A 7 -17.57 19.38 -22.12
CA LYS A 7 -17.37 17.93 -22.05
C LYS A 7 -15.92 17.65 -21.66
N THR A 8 -15.71 16.85 -20.62
CA THR A 8 -14.38 16.43 -20.20
C THR A 8 -13.86 15.35 -21.15
N THR A 9 -12.85 15.67 -21.97
CA THR A 9 -12.24 14.75 -22.93
C THR A 9 -10.95 14.09 -22.42
N ASN A 10 -10.31 14.68 -21.40
CA ASN A 10 -8.99 14.29 -20.91
C ASN A 10 -9.04 13.42 -19.63
N TRP A 11 -10.21 12.94 -19.22
CA TRP A 11 -10.39 12.24 -17.94
C TRP A 11 -9.41 11.09 -17.74
N LYS A 12 -9.17 10.28 -18.78
CA LYS A 12 -8.25 9.14 -18.74
C LYS A 12 -6.82 9.57 -18.39
N GLN A 13 -6.34 10.67 -18.97
CA GLN A 13 -5.00 11.19 -18.74
C GLN A 13 -4.88 11.83 -17.35
N TYR A 14 -5.91 12.57 -16.94
CA TYR A 14 -5.99 13.15 -15.60
C TYR A 14 -5.99 12.07 -14.51
N ASN A 15 -6.76 11.00 -14.69
CA ASN A 15 -6.78 9.89 -13.74
C ASN A 15 -5.42 9.17 -13.64
N ARG A 16 -4.73 8.98 -14.78
CA ARG A 16 -3.38 8.39 -14.78
C ARG A 16 -2.38 9.25 -13.99
N SER A 17 -2.46 10.57 -14.09
CA SER A 17 -1.58 11.46 -13.33
C SER A 17 -1.89 11.42 -11.83
N LEU A 18 -3.16 11.27 -11.44
CA LEU A 18 -3.55 11.07 -10.04
C LEU A 18 -2.99 9.75 -9.47
N ILE A 19 -3.11 8.64 -10.21
CA ILE A 19 -2.52 7.35 -9.82
C ILE A 19 -1.01 7.47 -9.64
N ASN A 20 -0.32 8.14 -10.58
CA ASN A 20 1.12 8.32 -10.50
C ASN A 20 1.55 9.19 -9.31
N ARG A 21 0.77 10.21 -8.94
CA ARG A 21 1.06 11.05 -7.76
C ARG A 21 0.96 10.29 -6.44
N GLY A 22 0.09 9.27 -6.38
CA GLY A 22 -0.06 8.40 -5.21
C GLY A 22 0.74 7.09 -5.29
N SER A 23 1.55 6.90 -6.35
CA SER A 23 2.28 5.66 -6.55
C SER A 23 3.53 5.66 -5.67
N LEU A 24 3.51 4.84 -4.64
CA LEU A 24 4.63 4.56 -3.76
C LEU A 24 5.14 3.15 -4.05
N THR A 25 6.44 3.03 -4.32
CA THR A 25 7.11 1.73 -4.47
C THR A 25 8.10 1.59 -3.34
N PHE A 26 7.96 0.55 -2.54
CA PHE A 26 8.88 0.21 -1.46
C PHE A 26 9.76 -0.95 -1.89
N TRP A 27 11.06 -0.82 -1.66
CA TRP A 27 11.99 -1.93 -1.72
C TRP A 27 12.08 -2.49 -0.30
N ILE A 28 11.63 -3.73 -0.12
CA ILE A 28 11.70 -4.44 1.15
C ILE A 28 12.76 -5.51 0.99
N ASP A 29 13.67 -5.57 1.94
CA ASP A 29 14.72 -6.57 1.98
C ASP A 29 14.14 -7.99 2.08
N GLU A 30 14.76 -8.95 1.39
CA GLU A 30 14.25 -10.32 1.33
C GLU A 30 14.33 -11.02 2.71
N GLU A 31 15.34 -10.70 3.51
CA GLU A 31 15.43 -11.19 4.89
C GLU A 31 14.29 -10.64 5.73
N ALA A 32 13.94 -9.35 5.55
CA ALA A 32 12.81 -8.73 6.22
C ALA A 32 11.47 -9.35 5.83
N ILE A 33 11.27 -9.70 4.55
CA ILE A 33 10.08 -10.43 4.10
C ILE A 33 10.02 -11.82 4.74
N SER A 34 11.15 -12.54 4.75
CA SER A 34 11.23 -13.89 5.31
C SER A 34 10.95 -13.92 6.83
N GLY A 35 11.43 -12.90 7.55
CA GLY A 35 11.25 -12.76 8.99
C GLY A 35 9.98 -12.03 9.39
N TRP A 36 9.14 -11.57 8.46
CA TRP A 36 7.98 -10.71 8.73
C TRP A 36 6.89 -11.40 9.58
N ALA A 37 6.62 -12.66 9.27
CA ALA A 37 5.55 -13.43 9.90
C ALA A 37 6.01 -14.06 11.22
N GLN A 38 5.16 -13.98 12.24
CA GLN A 38 5.44 -14.65 13.50
C GLN A 38 5.36 -16.18 13.35
N SER A 39 6.38 -16.89 13.81
CA SER A 39 6.35 -18.35 13.93
C SER A 39 5.33 -18.81 14.97
N LYS A 40 4.73 -19.99 14.77
CA LYS A 40 3.73 -20.55 15.71
C LYS A 40 4.32 -20.64 17.11
N GLN A 41 3.70 -19.96 18.07
CA GLN A 41 4.04 -20.07 19.48
C GLN A 41 3.09 -21.07 20.16
N ASN A 42 3.63 -22.09 20.81
CA ASN A 42 2.87 -23.03 21.65
C ASN A 42 2.54 -22.43 23.03
N LYS A 43 2.18 -21.15 23.06
CA LYS A 43 1.83 -20.41 24.28
C LYS A 43 0.32 -20.17 24.33
N ARG A 44 -0.24 -20.12 25.54
CA ARG A 44 -1.65 -19.75 25.73
C ARG A 44 -1.88 -18.30 25.32
N GLY A 45 -3.01 -18.04 24.64
CA GLY A 45 -3.40 -16.71 24.17
C GLY A 45 -3.49 -16.61 22.65
N ARG A 46 -3.83 -15.42 22.13
CA ARG A 46 -3.91 -15.16 20.68
C ARG A 46 -2.49 -15.06 20.10
N PRO A 47 -2.12 -15.85 19.07
CA PRO A 47 -0.83 -15.73 18.41
C PRO A 47 -0.65 -14.34 17.78
N ARG A 48 0.56 -13.77 17.91
CA ARG A 48 0.93 -12.56 17.16
C ARG A 48 0.98 -12.90 15.66
N ARG A 49 0.67 -11.93 14.80
CA ARG A 49 0.76 -12.09 13.33
C ARG A 49 2.12 -11.66 12.80
N PHE A 50 2.71 -10.65 13.43
CA PHE A 50 3.97 -10.05 13.03
C PHE A 50 5.04 -10.38 14.05
N SER A 51 6.26 -10.61 13.55
CA SER A 51 7.44 -10.79 14.38
C SER A 51 7.89 -9.46 14.99
N ASP A 52 8.80 -9.51 15.97
CA ASP A 52 9.40 -8.30 16.53
C ASP A 52 10.30 -7.58 15.48
N LEU A 53 10.86 -8.33 14.52
CA LEU A 53 11.60 -7.77 13.37
C LEU A 53 10.71 -6.84 12.51
N ALA A 54 9.43 -7.19 12.34
CA ALA A 54 8.49 -6.37 11.59
C ALA A 54 8.12 -5.04 12.30
N ILE A 55 8.48 -4.88 13.58
CA ILE A 55 8.19 -3.69 14.42
C ILE A 55 9.50 -3.19 15.05
N THR A 56 10.58 -3.17 14.29
CA THR A 56 11.84 -2.53 14.74
C THR A 56 11.81 -1.06 14.33
N THR A 57 12.12 -0.15 15.27
CA THR A 57 12.22 1.31 15.05
C THR A 57 13.66 1.70 14.80
#